data_AF-A0A7W0JL75-F1
#
_entry.id   AF-A0A7W0JL75-F1
#
_cell.length_a   1.000
_cell.length_b   1.000
_cell.length_c   1.000
_cell.angle_alpha   90.00
_cell.angle_beta   90.00
_cell.angle_gamma   90.00
#
_symmetry.space_group_name_H-M   'P 1'
#
loop_
_entity.id
_entity.type
_entity.pdbx_description
1 polymer ?
#
loop_
_entity_poly.entity_id
_entity_poly.type
_entity_poly.pdbx_seq_one_letter_code
_entity_poly.pdbx_strand_id
1 'polypeptide(L)'
;MAEPAQAPVELPLRPQDELECRRCEIHCDKVVYPGACLERACPFVYAYEAWGHTYMGCLQKVYEVEIDLDLLRAAEARSDGFGAVRAARGPLPMCKVEVAPCYESRGDELGCRNPEFHELPRARPSFRVFAQLTSS
;
A
#
# COMPACT_ATOMS: atom_id res chain seq x y z
N MET A 1 6.55 -30.73 29.48
CA MET A 1 5.43 -30.99 28.57
C MET A 1 5.52 -29.95 27.47
N ALA A 2 5.90 -30.35 26.25
CA ALA A 2 6.08 -29.42 25.14
C ALA A 2 4.71 -29.10 24.52
N GLU A 3 4.37 -27.81 24.43
CA GLU A 3 3.23 -27.35 23.63
C GLU A 3 3.43 -27.82 22.18
N PRO A 4 2.45 -28.51 21.57
CA PRO A 4 2.53 -28.89 20.18
C PRO A 4 2.51 -27.61 19.34
N ALA A 5 3.62 -27.35 18.62
CA ALA A 5 3.70 -26.29 17.63
C ALA A 5 2.68 -26.59 16.52
N GLN A 6 1.55 -25.90 16.57
CA GLN A 6 0.46 -26.06 15.63
C GLN A 6 0.93 -25.54 14.26
N ALA A 7 0.87 -26.39 13.23
CA ALA A 7 1.25 -26.02 11.87
C ALA A 7 0.40 -24.82 11.41
N PRO A 8 0.97 -23.83 10.70
CA PRO A 8 0.23 -22.67 10.25
C PRO A 8 -0.92 -23.12 9.34
N VAL A 9 -2.16 -22.89 9.78
CA VAL A 9 -3.34 -22.99 8.92
C VAL A 9 -3.17 -21.93 7.85
N GLU A 10 -3.06 -22.36 6.59
CA GLU A 10 -3.05 -21.46 5.44
C GLU A 10 -4.43 -20.83 5.33
N LEU A 11 -4.60 -19.67 5.97
CA LEU A 11 -5.80 -18.86 5.82
C LEU A 11 -5.98 -18.59 4.32
N PRO A 12 -7.21 -18.66 3.78
CA PRO A 12 -7.48 -18.36 2.37
C PRO A 12 -7.39 -16.84 2.13
N LEU A 13 -6.26 -16.24 2.47
CA LEU A 13 -5.91 -14.86 2.16
C LEU A 13 -5.88 -14.78 0.65
N ARG A 14 -6.94 -14.27 0.05
CA ARG A 14 -6.94 -13.95 -1.38
C ARG A 14 -5.96 -12.81 -1.55
N PRO A 15 -4.87 -12.98 -2.32
CA PRO A 15 -4.01 -11.87 -2.66
C PRO A 15 -4.88 -10.78 -3.29
N GLN A 16 -5.04 -9.65 -2.60
CA GLN A 16 -5.70 -8.50 -3.20
C GLN A 16 -4.63 -7.83 -4.04
N ASP A 17 -4.37 -8.36 -5.23
CA ASP A 17 -3.47 -7.70 -6.19
C ASP A 17 -4.15 -6.48 -6.83
N GLU A 18 -5.47 -6.29 -6.60
CA GLU A 18 -6.18 -5.11 -7.05
C GLU A 18 -5.55 -3.83 -6.47
N LEU A 19 -5.51 -2.79 -7.30
CA LEU A 19 -5.01 -1.46 -6.93
C LEU A 19 -6.13 -0.49 -6.59
N GLU A 20 -7.37 -0.86 -6.90
CA GLU A 20 -8.57 -0.09 -6.59
C GLU A 20 -9.73 -1.00 -6.18
N CYS A 21 -10.64 -0.47 -5.37
CA CYS A 21 -11.87 -1.12 -4.98
C CYS A 21 -13.05 -0.17 -5.18
N ARG A 22 -14.08 -0.66 -5.87
CA ARG A 22 -15.32 0.08 -6.20
C ARG A 22 -16.59 -0.68 -5.78
N ARG A 23 -16.48 -1.61 -4.81
CA ARG A 23 -17.62 -2.47 -4.42
C ARG A 23 -18.71 -1.73 -3.62
N CYS A 24 -18.41 -0.54 -3.11
CA CYS A 24 -19.35 0.39 -2.47
C CYS A 24 -19.14 1.81 -3.03
N GLU A 25 -19.93 2.78 -2.57
CA GLU A 25 -19.83 4.17 -3.04
C GLU A 25 -18.58 4.92 -2.53
N ILE A 26 -17.96 4.40 -1.46
CA ILE A 26 -16.60 4.78 -1.07
C ILE A 26 -15.62 4.03 -1.97
N HIS A 27 -14.78 4.79 -2.64
CA HIS A 27 -13.91 4.36 -3.70
C HIS A 27 -12.49 4.31 -3.16
N CYS A 28 -11.88 3.14 -3.05
CA CYS A 28 -10.57 3.02 -2.42
C CYS A 28 -9.48 2.77 -3.46
N ASP A 29 -8.32 3.42 -3.30
CA ASP A 29 -7.15 3.24 -4.15
C ASP A 29 -5.92 2.92 -3.28
N LYS A 30 -5.07 2.01 -3.73
CA LYS A 30 -3.76 1.79 -3.11
C LYS A 30 -2.83 2.93 -3.48
N VAL A 31 -2.22 3.52 -2.47
CA VAL A 31 -1.29 4.63 -2.63
C VAL A 31 0.06 4.27 -2.02
N VAL A 32 1.12 4.84 -2.58
CA VAL A 32 2.50 4.67 -2.13
C VAL A 32 3.14 6.04 -1.87
N TYR A 33 4.18 6.07 -1.05
CA TYR A 33 4.82 7.32 -0.61
C TYR A 33 6.22 7.43 -1.21
N PRO A 34 6.43 8.30 -2.22
CA PRO A 34 7.74 8.46 -2.87
C PRO A 34 8.84 8.92 -1.89
N GLY A 35 8.53 9.78 -0.93
CA GLY A 35 9.47 10.17 0.13
C GLY A 35 10.01 8.98 0.91
N ALA A 36 9.14 8.03 1.26
CA ALA A 36 9.53 6.81 1.94
C ALA A 36 10.44 5.89 1.09
N CYS A 37 10.40 6.01 -0.24
CA CYS A 37 11.36 5.29 -1.10
C CYS A 37 12.79 5.80 -0.89
N LEU A 38 12.97 7.11 -0.70
CA LEU A 38 14.27 7.72 -0.43
C LEU A 38 14.74 7.45 1.00
N GLU A 39 13.88 7.64 1.99
CA GLU A 39 14.19 7.38 3.41
C GLU A 39 14.68 5.96 3.66
N ARG A 40 14.13 4.99 2.93
CA ARG A 40 14.46 3.57 3.04
C ARG A 40 15.60 3.12 2.12
N ALA A 41 16.19 4.04 1.36
CA ALA A 41 17.18 3.73 0.33
C ALA A 41 16.71 2.58 -0.59
N CYS A 42 15.47 2.68 -1.10
CA CYS A 42 14.87 1.64 -1.92
C CYS A 42 15.77 1.37 -3.15
N PRO A 43 16.18 0.09 -3.37
CA PRO A 43 17.13 -0.26 -4.43
C PRO A 43 16.55 -0.10 -5.84
N PHE A 44 15.25 0.15 -5.95
CA PHE A 44 14.55 0.35 -7.22
C PHE A 44 14.29 1.83 -7.53
N VAL A 45 14.75 2.76 -6.70
CA VAL A 45 14.73 4.18 -7.05
C VAL A 45 15.84 4.43 -8.08
N TYR A 46 15.47 5.02 -9.21
CA TYR A 46 16.42 5.60 -10.15
C TYR A 46 16.30 7.12 -10.13
N ALA A 47 17.37 7.80 -10.54
CA ALA A 47 17.35 9.23 -10.78
C ALA A 47 18.09 9.56 -12.09
N TYR A 48 17.66 10.61 -12.77
CA TYR A 48 18.31 11.13 -13.96
C TYR A 48 18.15 12.66 -14.04
N GLU A 49 19.06 13.32 -14.75
CA GLU A 49 19.00 14.75 -14.98
C GLU A 49 18.34 15.06 -16.33
N ALA A 50 17.38 15.97 -16.34
CA ALA A 50 16.75 16.49 -17.55
C ALA A 50 16.22 17.90 -17.30
N TRP A 51 16.23 18.75 -18.33
CA TRP A 51 15.69 20.12 -18.24
C TRP A 51 16.24 20.97 -17.07
N GLY A 52 17.45 20.68 -16.59
CA GLY A 52 18.04 21.38 -15.44
C GLY A 52 17.58 20.88 -14.06
N HIS A 53 16.84 19.78 -14.00
CA HIS A 53 16.32 19.19 -12.78
C HIS A 53 16.74 17.72 -12.65
N THR A 54 16.82 17.23 -11.41
CA THR A 54 16.98 15.80 -11.12
C THR A 54 15.61 15.19 -10.89
N TYR A 55 15.22 14.25 -11.74
CA TYR A 55 13.99 13.50 -11.59
C TYR A 55 14.28 12.14 -10.98
N MET A 56 13.43 11.68 -10.07
CA MET A 56 13.45 10.32 -9.54
C MET A 56 12.21 9.53 -9.92
N GLY A 57 12.35 8.22 -10.01
CA GLY A 57 11.24 7.31 -10.30
C GLY A 57 11.46 5.92 -9.75
N CYS A 58 10.45 5.07 -9.95
CA CYS A 58 10.50 3.66 -9.55
C CYS A 58 10.80 2.76 -10.76
N LEU A 59 11.90 2.01 -10.72
CA LEU A 59 12.27 1.07 -11.78
C LEU A 59 11.22 -0.04 -11.95
N GLN A 60 10.55 -0.41 -10.86
CA GLN A 60 9.46 -1.40 -10.84
C GLN A 60 8.11 -0.82 -11.30
N LYS A 61 8.06 0.49 -11.59
CA LYS A 61 6.86 1.23 -11.99
C LYS A 61 5.66 1.00 -11.07
N VAL A 62 5.93 0.90 -9.75
CA VAL A 62 4.87 0.87 -8.71
C VAL A 62 4.04 2.14 -8.75
N TYR A 63 4.68 3.28 -9.03
CA TYR A 63 4.06 4.51 -9.52
C TYR A 63 4.73 4.90 -10.84
N GLU A 64 3.97 5.53 -11.74
CA GLU A 64 4.43 5.81 -13.11
C GLU A 64 5.15 7.15 -13.24
N VAL A 65 4.76 8.13 -12.42
CA VAL A 65 5.26 9.50 -12.50
C VAL A 65 6.74 9.60 -12.10
N GLU A 66 7.52 10.31 -12.90
CA GLU A 66 8.81 10.84 -12.49
C GLU A 66 8.63 12.16 -11.72
N ILE A 67 9.29 12.26 -10.57
CA ILE A 67 9.10 13.34 -9.61
C ILE A 67 10.39 14.14 -9.51
N ASP A 68 10.31 15.47 -9.59
CA ASP A 68 11.44 16.35 -9.32
C ASP A 68 11.90 16.15 -7.87
N LEU A 69 13.17 15.77 -7.72
CA LEU A 69 13.76 15.38 -6.44
C LEU A 69 13.87 16.56 -5.47
N ASP A 70 14.12 17.77 -5.96
CA ASP A 70 14.24 18.95 -5.12
C ASP A 70 12.86 19.42 -4.63
N LEU A 71 11.84 19.36 -5.50
CA LEU A 71 10.46 19.62 -5.10
C LEU A 71 9.95 18.58 -4.11
N LEU A 72 10.28 17.31 -4.31
CA LEU A 72 9.96 16.23 -3.36
C LEU A 72 10.57 16.52 -1.98
N ARG A 73 11.87 16.80 -1.92
CA ARG A 73 12.57 17.10 -0.67
C ARG A 73 12.04 18.36 0.01
N ALA A 74 11.76 19.41 -0.77
CA ALA A 74 11.18 20.64 -0.24
C ALA A 74 9.79 20.40 0.35
N ALA A 75 8.99 19.53 -0.27
CA ALA A 75 7.67 19.17 0.25
C ALA A 75 7.75 18.31 1.51
N GLU A 76 8.64 17.30 1.55
CA GLU A 76 8.86 16.43 2.72
C GLU A 76 9.38 17.20 3.95
N ALA A 77 10.05 18.34 3.75
CA ALA A 77 10.48 19.20 4.85
C ALA A 77 9.34 19.97 5.54
N ARG A 78 8.14 20.03 4.93
CA ARG A 78 6.96 20.69 5.50
C ARG A 78 6.18 19.71 6.37
N SER A 79 5.32 20.22 7.26
CA SER A 79 4.47 19.40 8.15
C SER A 79 3.61 18.38 7.42
N ASP A 80 3.19 18.72 6.20
CA ASP A 80 2.22 17.95 5.43
C ASP A 80 2.89 16.89 4.53
N GLY A 81 4.22 16.95 4.39
CA GLY A 81 5.00 16.10 3.49
C GLY A 81 4.75 16.35 2.00
N PHE A 82 5.22 15.44 1.15
CA PHE A 82 4.86 15.42 -0.27
C PHE A 82 3.49 14.79 -0.53
N GLY A 83 3.13 13.80 0.29
CA GLY A 83 1.89 13.04 0.17
C GLY A 83 2.06 11.73 -0.61
N ALA A 84 0.94 11.04 -0.78
CA ALA A 84 0.90 9.75 -1.44
C ALA A 84 0.60 9.89 -2.95
N VAL A 85 1.09 8.94 -3.74
CA VAL A 85 0.75 8.80 -5.16
C VAL A 85 0.03 7.48 -5.38
N ARG A 86 -0.93 7.45 -6.30
CA ARG A 86 -1.64 6.23 -6.67
C ARG A 86 -0.67 5.17 -7.19
N ALA A 87 -0.82 3.95 -6.71
CA ALA A 87 -0.10 2.81 -7.25
C ALA A 87 -0.65 2.44 -8.64
N ALA A 88 0.25 2.28 -9.60
CA ALA A 88 -0.03 1.80 -10.96
C ALA A 88 0.28 0.30 -11.11
N ARG A 89 1.10 -0.26 -10.23
CA ARG A 89 1.41 -1.71 -10.14
C ARG A 89 1.39 -2.18 -8.70
N GLY A 90 1.30 -3.50 -8.52
CA GLY A 90 1.37 -4.16 -7.22
C GLY A 90 2.58 -3.69 -6.41
N PRO A 91 2.38 -3.02 -5.26
CA PRO A 91 3.49 -2.59 -4.42
C PRO A 91 4.31 -3.77 -3.89
N LEU A 92 5.62 -3.57 -3.79
CA LEU A 92 6.53 -4.58 -3.24
C LEU A 92 6.46 -4.60 -1.70
N PRO A 93 6.90 -5.69 -1.04
CA PRO A 93 6.88 -5.78 0.43
C PRO A 93 7.61 -4.65 1.17
N MET A 94 8.56 -4.00 0.52
CA MET A 94 9.34 -2.89 1.08
C MET A 94 8.69 -1.50 0.88
N CYS A 95 7.67 -1.40 0.03
CA CYS A 95 6.97 -0.15 -0.24
C CYS A 95 6.19 0.28 1.00
N LYS A 96 6.20 1.58 1.31
CA LYS A 96 5.20 2.16 2.22
C LYS A 96 3.90 2.32 1.43
N VAL A 97 2.86 1.59 1.84
CA VAL A 97 1.58 1.50 1.13
C VAL A 97 0.46 1.79 2.12
N GLU A 98 -0.56 2.53 1.66
CA GLU A 98 -1.82 2.73 2.37
C GLU A 98 -2.99 2.55 1.41
N VAL A 99 -4.19 2.35 1.96
CA VAL A 99 -5.44 2.39 1.19
C VAL A 99 -6.08 3.74 1.45
N ALA A 100 -6.15 4.58 0.42
CA ALA A 100 -6.77 5.89 0.49
C ALA A 100 -8.23 5.81 0.03
N PRO A 101 -9.21 6.10 0.90
CA PRO A 101 -10.60 6.21 0.49
C PRO A 101 -10.87 7.55 -0.22
N CYS A 102 -11.77 7.51 -1.20
CA CYS A 102 -12.35 8.65 -1.88
C CYS A 102 -13.86 8.65 -1.64
N TYR A 103 -14.44 9.85 -1.56
CA TYR A 103 -15.87 10.06 -1.30
C TYR A 103 -16.36 9.42 0.00
N GLU A 104 -15.59 9.54 1.09
CA GLU A 104 -15.95 8.99 2.42
C GLU A 104 -17.37 9.38 2.88
N SER A 105 -17.84 10.56 2.48
CA SER A 105 -19.20 11.05 2.76
C SER A 105 -20.31 10.22 2.12
N ARG A 106 -20.00 9.28 1.22
CA ARG A 106 -20.97 8.39 0.55
C ARG A 106 -21.10 7.02 1.23
N GLY A 107 -20.55 6.86 2.43
CA GLY A 107 -20.74 5.64 3.22
C GLY A 107 -22.22 5.38 3.54
N ASP A 108 -22.62 4.12 3.45
CA ASP A 108 -23.93 3.64 3.92
C ASP A 108 -23.79 2.94 5.30
N GLU A 109 -24.92 2.56 5.91
CA GLU A 109 -24.93 1.88 7.22
C GLU A 109 -24.29 0.48 7.17
N LEU A 110 -24.23 -0.15 6.00
CA LEU A 110 -23.63 -1.47 5.81
C LEU A 110 -22.09 -1.40 5.87
N GLY A 111 -21.51 -0.26 5.49
CA GLY A 111 -20.07 -0.01 5.50
C GLY A 111 -19.32 -0.69 4.35
N CYS A 112 -18.06 -1.04 4.58
CA CYS A 112 -17.19 -1.58 3.53
C CYS A 112 -17.65 -2.95 3.04
N ARG A 113 -17.90 -3.08 1.73
CA ARG A 113 -18.28 -4.34 1.06
C ARG A 113 -17.09 -5.20 0.62
N ASN A 114 -15.87 -4.72 0.84
CA ASN A 114 -14.64 -5.46 0.55
C ASN A 114 -13.56 -5.18 1.61
N PRO A 115 -13.76 -5.60 2.87
CA PRO A 115 -12.80 -5.34 3.95
C PRO A 115 -11.42 -5.92 3.65
N GLU A 116 -11.35 -7.03 2.90
CA GLU A 116 -10.10 -7.67 2.48
C GLU A 116 -9.18 -6.72 1.69
N PHE A 117 -9.74 -5.73 0.97
CA PHE A 117 -8.93 -4.75 0.21
C PHE A 117 -8.01 -3.90 1.11
N HIS A 118 -8.39 -3.72 2.38
CA HIS A 118 -7.59 -2.99 3.36
C HIS A 118 -6.48 -3.87 3.98
N GLU A 119 -6.37 -5.13 3.58
CA GLU A 119 -5.34 -6.07 4.06
C GLU A 119 -4.03 -5.89 3.28
N LEU A 120 -3.11 -5.09 3.82
CA LEU A 120 -1.73 -4.93 3.35
C LEU A 120 -0.77 -5.65 4.32
N PRO A 121 0.43 -6.10 3.88
CA PRO A 121 0.72 -7.20 2.95
C PRO A 121 0.65 -8.61 3.61
N ARG A 122 0.67 -9.63 2.73
CA ARG A 122 0.45 -11.11 2.86
C ARG A 122 0.95 -11.87 4.12
N ALA A 123 1.75 -11.27 4.99
CA ALA A 123 2.42 -11.98 6.07
C ALA A 123 1.55 -12.19 7.32
N ARG A 124 0.49 -11.39 7.51
CA ARG A 124 -0.41 -11.51 8.68
C ARG A 124 -1.85 -11.12 8.33
N PRO A 125 -2.86 -11.84 8.86
CA PRO A 125 -4.25 -11.40 8.76
C PRO A 125 -4.42 -10.06 9.49
N SER A 126 -5.20 -9.16 8.89
CA SER A 126 -5.53 -7.85 9.47
C SER A 126 -6.63 -7.94 10.53
N PHE A 127 -7.36 -9.06 10.56
CA PHE A 127 -8.48 -9.31 11.44
C PHE A 127 -8.09 -10.18 12.64
N ARG A 128 -8.80 -9.98 13.75
CA ARG A 128 -8.64 -10.80 14.96
C ARG A 128 -9.27 -12.17 14.73
N VAL A 129 -8.43 -13.20 14.63
CA VAL A 129 -8.88 -14.60 14.70
C VAL A 129 -9.36 -14.88 16.12
N PHE A 130 -10.64 -15.16 16.31
CA PHE A 130 -11.22 -15.46 17.63
C PHE A 130 -11.51 -16.95 17.84
N ALA A 131 -11.55 -17.75 16.77
CA ALA A 131 -11.71 -19.20 16.83
C ALA A 131 -11.17 -19.86 15.55
N GLN A 132 -10.70 -21.10 15.67
CA GLN A 132 -10.37 -21.99 14.56
C GLN A 132 -11.19 -23.27 14.71
N LEU A 133 -11.90 -23.68 13.66
CA LEU A 133 -12.68 -24.91 13.66
C LEU A 133 -11.85 -26.01 12.97
N THR A 134 -11.63 -27.12 13.65
CA THR A 134 -11.08 -28.33 13.03
C THR A 134 -12.16 -29.00 12.19
N SER A 135 -11.98 -29.01 10.87
CA SER A 135 -12.76 -29.86 9.96
C SER A 135 -12.52 -31.33 10.35
N SER A 136 -13.58 -32.03 10.72
CA SER A 136 -13.56 -33.48 10.96
C SER A 136 -13.57 -34.26 9.65
#